data_AF-A0A126Z740-F1
#
_entry.id   AF-A0A126Z740-F1
#
_cell.length_a   1.000
_cell.length_b   1.000
_cell.length_c   1.000
_cell.angle_alpha   90.00
_cell.angle_beta   90.00
_cell.angle_gamma   90.00
#
_symmetry.space_group_name_H-M   'P 1'
#
loop_
_entity.id
_entity.type
_entity.pdbx_description
1 polymer ?
#
loop_
_entity_poly.entity_id
_entity_poly.type
_entity_poly.pdbx_seq_one_letter_code
_entity_poly.pdbx_strand_id
1 'polypeptide(L)'
;MTKSFEFARFRQQLRTRPQRQLLGIDMSQDDALRLLGDEAALRVEYRAWRRRKGLPEPVCDDAGTGAQQTPKRTLWDRLTGR
;
A
#
# COMPACT_ATOMS: atom_id res chain seq x y z
N MET A 1 -8.32 14.35 7.12
CA MET A 1 -8.55 13.22 8.05
C MET A 1 -9.28 12.12 7.28
N THR A 2 -8.65 10.98 6.92
CA THR A 2 -9.39 9.74 6.47
C THR A 2 -8.52 8.58 5.95
N LYS A 3 -7.22 8.73 5.69
CA LYS A 3 -6.41 7.65 5.06
C LYS A 3 -6.14 6.45 5.98
N SER A 4 -5.89 6.67 7.26
CA SER A 4 -5.68 5.59 8.25
C SER A 4 -6.96 4.82 8.58
N PHE A 5 -8.13 5.44 8.38
CA PHE A 5 -9.42 4.81 8.67
C PHE A 5 -9.80 3.76 7.62
N GLU A 6 -9.53 4.02 6.34
CA GLU A 6 -9.82 3.06 5.26
C GLU A 6 -8.96 1.78 5.38
N PHE A 7 -7.67 1.93 5.69
CA PHE A 7 -6.80 0.77 5.92
C PHE A 7 -7.22 -0.04 7.15
N ALA A 8 -7.56 0.64 8.25
CA ALA A 8 -8.07 -0.03 9.45
C ALA A 8 -9.39 -0.77 9.18
N ARG A 9 -10.30 -0.16 8.40
CA ARG A 9 -11.56 -0.78 7.99
C ARG A 9 -11.32 -2.00 7.11
N PHE A 10 -10.42 -1.92 6.13
CA PHE A 10 -10.03 -3.05 5.29
C PHE A 10 -9.47 -4.21 6.13
N ARG A 11 -8.56 -3.91 7.07
CA ARG A 11 -8.02 -4.89 8.02
C ARG A 11 -9.11 -5.56 8.85
N GLN A 12 -10.09 -4.80 9.34
CA GLN A 12 -11.22 -5.35 10.09
C GLN A 12 -12.09 -6.26 9.22
N GLN A 13 -12.35 -5.85 7.97
CA GLN A 13 -13.15 -6.59 7.01
C GLN A 13 -12.51 -7.93 6.59
N LEU A 14 -11.18 -8.04 6.60
CA LEU A 14 -10.50 -9.30 6.34
C LEU A 14 -10.72 -10.35 7.42
N ARG A 15 -11.09 -9.96 8.65
CA ARG A 15 -11.25 -10.90 9.77
C ARG A 15 -12.43 -11.86 9.59
N THR A 16 -13.49 -11.43 8.91
CA THR A 16 -14.72 -12.22 8.78
C THR A 16 -14.94 -12.65 7.34
N ARG A 17 -15.33 -13.92 7.13
CA ARG A 17 -15.64 -14.47 5.81
C ARG A 17 -16.68 -13.66 5.01
N PRO A 18 -17.83 -13.24 5.57
CA PRO A 18 -18.81 -12.45 4.81
C PRO A 18 -18.24 -11.10 4.36
N GLN A 19 -17.40 -10.46 5.17
CA GLN A 19 -16.79 -9.17 4.79
C GLN A 19 -15.70 -9.35 3.72
N ARG A 20 -14.93 -10.46 3.74
CA ARG A 20 -14.00 -10.78 2.65
C ARG A 20 -14.71 -10.94 1.31
N GLN A 21 -15.87 -11.58 1.30
CA GLN A 21 -16.70 -11.70 0.10
C GLN A 21 -17.20 -10.34 -0.40
N LEU A 22 -17.60 -9.42 0.50
CA LEU A 22 -17.96 -8.04 0.12
C LEU A 22 -16.78 -7.25 -0.49
N LEU A 23 -15.55 -7.58 -0.09
CA LEU A 23 -14.34 -7.02 -0.70
C LEU A 23 -14.01 -7.65 -2.06
N GLY A 24 -14.67 -8.74 -2.45
CA GLY A 24 -14.32 -9.53 -3.63
C GLY A 24 -13.03 -10.31 -3.46
N ILE A 25 -12.68 -10.67 -2.22
CA ILE A 25 -11.49 -11.43 -1.88
C ILE A 25 -11.92 -12.83 -1.49
N ASP A 26 -11.65 -13.79 -2.38
CA ASP A 26 -11.86 -15.21 -2.10
C ASP A 26 -10.56 -15.80 -1.54
N MET A 27 -10.48 -15.87 -0.20
CA MET A 27 -9.37 -16.49 0.51
C MET A 27 -9.85 -17.23 1.76
N SER A 28 -9.12 -18.28 2.13
CA SER A 28 -9.40 -19.07 3.32
C SER A 28 -9.23 -18.23 4.60
N GLN A 29 -9.80 -18.69 5.72
CA GLN A 29 -9.63 -18.02 7.00
C GLN A 29 -8.18 -18.08 7.48
N ASP A 30 -7.49 -19.19 7.21
CA ASP A 30 -6.08 -19.40 7.59
C ASP A 30 -5.17 -18.42 6.82
N ASP A 31 -5.38 -18.26 5.51
CA ASP A 31 -4.64 -17.29 4.70
C ASP A 31 -4.93 -15.85 5.11
N ALA A 32 -6.19 -15.54 5.46
CA ALA A 32 -6.55 -14.23 5.97
C ALA A 32 -5.83 -13.92 7.29
N LEU A 33 -5.68 -14.91 8.18
CA LEU A 33 -4.94 -14.74 9.44
C LEU A 33 -3.44 -14.58 9.19
N ARG A 34 -2.86 -15.35 8.27
CA ARG A 34 -1.46 -15.15 7.84
C ARG A 34 -1.24 -13.74 7.30
N LEU A 35 -2.11 -13.29 6.40
CA LEU A 35 -2.04 -11.94 5.84
C LEU A 35 -2.21 -10.85 6.92
N LEU A 36 -3.09 -11.05 7.90
CA LEU A 36 -3.27 -10.12 9.02
C LEU A 36 -2.08 -10.07 9.98
N GLY A 37 -1.24 -11.12 9.99
CA GLY A 37 -0.01 -11.20 10.76
C GLY A 37 1.19 -10.53 10.09
N ASP A 38 1.15 -10.36 8.76
CA ASP A 38 2.20 -9.71 7.99
C ASP A 38 1.74 -8.32 7.49
N GLU A 39 2.18 -7.27 8.19
CA GLU A 39 1.74 -5.91 7.87
C GLU A 39 2.19 -5.44 6.46
N ALA A 40 3.35 -5.90 5.99
CA ALA A 40 3.85 -5.53 4.66
C ALA A 40 2.97 -6.16 3.57
N ALA A 41 2.67 -7.46 3.68
CA ALA A 41 1.79 -8.16 2.78
C ALA A 41 0.36 -7.57 2.81
N LEU A 42 -0.15 -7.22 3.99
CA LEU A 42 -1.47 -6.60 4.15
C LEU A 42 -1.57 -5.24 3.42
N ARG A 43 -0.52 -4.42 3.47
CA ARG A 43 -0.47 -3.14 2.73
C ARG A 43 -0.44 -3.36 1.23
N VAL A 44 0.25 -4.40 0.75
CA VAL A 44 0.27 -4.76 -0.68
C VAL A 44 -1.13 -5.19 -1.14
N GLU A 45 -1.81 -6.07 -0.40
CA GLU A 45 -3.16 -6.51 -0.77
C GLU A 45 -4.17 -5.35 -0.71
N TYR A 46 -4.04 -4.44 0.28
CA TYR A 46 -4.87 -3.23 0.34
C TYR A 46 -4.70 -2.34 -0.90
N ARG A 47 -3.46 -2.13 -1.38
CA ARG A 47 -3.20 -1.37 -2.62
C ARG A 47 -3.80 -2.08 -3.83
N ALA A 48 -3.63 -3.39 -3.93
CA ALA A 48 -4.22 -4.20 -5.01
C ALA A 48 -5.75 -4.08 -5.02
N TRP A 49 -6.39 -4.20 -3.85
CA TRP A 49 -7.83 -4.03 -3.68
C TRP A 49 -8.30 -2.63 -4.11
N ARG A 50 -7.59 -1.56 -3.73
CA ARG A 50 -7.91 -0.19 -4.18
C ARG A 50 -7.85 -0.02 -5.69
N ARG A 51 -6.81 -0.58 -6.33
CA ARG A 51 -6.69 -0.60 -7.80
C ARG A 51 -7.88 -1.31 -8.45
N ARG A 52 -8.31 -2.46 -7.91
CA ARG A 52 -9.51 -3.18 -8.40
C ARG A 52 -10.79 -2.35 -8.27
N LYS A 53 -10.88 -1.47 -7.26
CA LYS A 53 -12.03 -0.58 -7.03
C LYS A 53 -11.93 0.75 -7.80
N GLY A 54 -10.86 0.99 -8.56
CA GLY A 54 -10.63 2.28 -9.23
C GLY A 54 -10.41 3.44 -8.27
N LEU A 55 -10.04 3.14 -7.01
CA LEU A 55 -9.75 4.17 -6.01
C LEU A 55 -8.34 4.70 -6.22
N PRO A 56 -8.10 6.02 -5.99
CA PRO A 56 -6.76 6.59 -6.09
C PRO A 56 -5.81 5.88 -5.14
N GLU A 57 -4.54 5.72 -5.52
CA GLU A 57 -3.58 5.02 -4.67
C GLU A 57 -3.47 5.69 -3.30
N PRO A 58 -3.32 4.91 -2.21
CA PRO A 58 -3.03 5.51 -0.93
C PRO A 58 -1.68 6.19 -1.06
N VAL A 59 -1.66 7.51 -0.85
CA VAL A 59 -0.43 8.22 -0.51
C VAL A 59 0.00 7.65 0.84
N CYS A 60 0.76 6.56 0.80
CA CYS A 60 1.41 6.00 1.95
C CYS A 60 2.47 7.01 2.36
N ASP A 61 2.18 7.79 3.39
CA ASP A 61 3.20 8.42 4.21
C ASP A 61 3.85 7.30 5.04
N ASP A 62 4.61 6.45 4.35
CA ASP A 62 5.67 5.70 5.00
C ASP A 62 6.79 6.72 5.14
N ALA A 63 6.95 7.27 6.33
CA ALA A 63 8.21 7.89 6.73
C ALA A 63 9.28 6.78 6.71
N GLY A 64 9.78 6.52 5.51
CA GLY A 64 10.58 5.34 5.18
C GLY A 64 10.88 5.33 3.69
N THR A 65 11.80 6.19 3.28
CA THR A 65 12.33 6.29 1.91
C THR A 65 11.39 7.01 0.94
N GLY A 66 11.41 8.34 1.02
CA GLY A 66 11.41 9.14 -0.19
C GLY A 66 12.60 8.72 -1.06
N ALA A 67 12.40 7.71 -1.91
CA ALA A 67 13.15 7.60 -3.15
C ALA A 67 12.64 8.71 -4.08
N GLN A 68 12.91 9.96 -3.69
CA GLN A 68 13.26 10.95 -4.68
C GLN A 68 14.55 10.43 -5.30
N GLN A 69 14.42 9.56 -6.30
CA GLN A 69 15.39 9.50 -7.38
C GLN A 69 15.31 10.86 -8.08
N THR A 70 15.84 11.89 -7.44
CA THR A 70 16.38 13.02 -8.17
C THR A 70 17.39 12.41 -9.14
N PRO A 71 17.26 12.64 -10.46
CA PRO A 71 18.38 12.33 -11.33
C PRO A 71 19.54 13.10 -10.73
N LYS A 72 20.60 12.37 -10.37
CA LYS A 72 21.88 12.94 -9.93
C LYS A 72 22.41 13.73 -11.12
N ARG A 73 21.87 14.93 -11.37
CA ARG A 73 22.47 15.93 -12.24
C ARG A 73 23.71 16.34 -11.49
N THR A 74 24.77 15.64 -11.84
CA THR A 74 26.13 15.77 -11.37
C THR A 74 26.45 17.26 -11.30
N LEU A 75 26.56 17.80 -10.07
CA LEU A 75 26.96 19.18 -9.83
C LEU A 75 28.36 19.49 -10.42
N TRP A 76 29.14 18.44 -10.74
CA TRP A 76 30.44 18.53 -11.41
C TRP A 76 30.37 18.92 -12.89
N ASP A 77 29.22 18.76 -13.56
CA ASP A 77 29.09 19.05 -15.00
C ASP A 77 29.02 20.56 -15.32
N ARG A 78 28.90 21.41 -14.28
CA ARG A 78 28.82 22.88 -14.44
C ARG A 78 30.14 23.62 -14.21
N LEU A 79 31.19 22.93 -13.74
CA LEU A 79 32.49 23.54 -13.43
C LEU A 79 33.57 23.25 -14.48
N THR A 80 33.31 22.38 -15.45
CA THR A 80 34.19 22.13 -16.60
C THR A 80 33.50 22.57 -17.89
N GLY A 81 33.00 23.81 -17.87
CA GLY A 81 32.72 24.56 -19.09
C GLY A 81 34.05 24.90 -19.77
N ARG A 82 34.14 24.45 -21.01
CA ARG A 82 35.08 24.93 -22.01
C ARG A 82 35.02 26.46 -22.16
#